data_AF-A0A7C0WJF1-F1
#
_entry.id   AF-A0A7C0WJF1-F1
#
_cell.length_a   1.000
_cell.length_b   1.000
_cell.length_c   1.000
_cell.angle_alpha   90.00
_cell.angle_beta   90.00
_cell.angle_gamma   90.00
#
_symmetry.space_group_name_H-M   'P 1'
#
loop_
_entity.id
_entity.type
_entity.pdbx_description
1 polymer ?
#
loop_
_entity_poly.entity_id
_entity_poly.type
_entity_poly.pdbx_seq_one_letter_code
_entity_poly.pdbx_strand_id
1 'polypeptide(L)'
;MMFTNAITKEVNMSDSRATMISLGGHLGTWQGIGWTIVGNSEGSTVIGTGEILGLAGITASALLTNRFDFSTGHAELTSSGLPWGAWFGMVLGGMAKMNGDNILRSMLLGSDVMVLGTALAAKNVQMSKTRVRLINMAGALGAVFGFGVNLLFEVDDASAAFAIAGASSIAGLIIGRNMTRNFDKGKEVTLLKLKKNFAYKNGNGGKRFMISPKLSLLQYPVERNRYIPAAGLQFDF
;
A
#
# COMPACT_ATOMS: atom_id res chain seq x y z
N MET A 1 -22.14 9.67 10.97
CA MET A 1 -21.60 8.65 11.90
C MET A 1 -22.32 7.29 11.86
N MET A 2 -23.60 7.20 11.49
CA MET A 2 -24.36 5.93 11.48
C MET A 2 -23.96 4.93 10.37
N PHE A 3 -23.59 5.40 9.16
CA PHE A 3 -23.29 4.53 8.02
C PHE A 3 -22.03 3.68 8.21
N THR A 4 -20.94 4.29 8.69
CA THR A 4 -19.66 3.60 8.90
C THR A 4 -19.79 2.52 9.97
N ASN A 5 -20.54 2.81 11.05
CA ASN A 5 -20.76 1.89 12.17
C ASN A 5 -21.67 0.70 11.82
N ALA A 6 -22.61 0.90 10.89
CA ALA A 6 -23.48 -0.18 10.40
C ALA A 6 -22.75 -1.18 9.49
N ILE A 7 -21.71 -0.74 8.78
CA ILE A 7 -20.92 -1.59 7.86
C ILE A 7 -19.77 -2.31 8.58
N THR A 8 -19.27 -1.75 9.70
CA THR A 8 -18.10 -2.30 10.41
C THR A 8 -18.42 -3.19 11.61
N LYS A 9 -19.65 -3.16 12.13
CA LYS A 9 -20.00 -3.84 13.40
C LYS A 9 -19.84 -5.37 13.39
N GLU A 10 -19.85 -6.01 12.22
CA GLU A 10 -19.80 -7.48 12.11
C GLU A 10 -18.68 -8.02 11.20
N VAL A 11 -17.86 -7.15 10.62
CA VAL A 11 -16.81 -7.57 9.69
C VAL A 11 -15.46 -7.49 10.39
N ASN A 12 -14.82 -8.64 10.65
CA ASN A 12 -13.39 -8.69 10.96
C ASN A 12 -12.60 -8.04 9.81
N MET A 13 -12.36 -6.74 9.90
CA MET A 13 -11.67 -5.97 8.87
C MET A 13 -10.17 -6.21 9.03
N SER A 14 -9.56 -6.93 8.08
CA SER A 14 -8.11 -7.10 8.07
C SER A 14 -7.41 -5.79 7.70
N ASP A 15 -6.17 -5.62 8.17
CA ASP A 15 -5.29 -4.51 7.80
C ASP A 15 -5.20 -4.30 6.28
N SER A 16 -5.09 -5.39 5.51
CA SER A 16 -4.98 -5.32 4.05
C SER A 16 -6.26 -4.83 3.39
N ARG A 17 -7.42 -5.26 3.89
CA ARG A 17 -8.73 -4.78 3.40
C ARG A 17 -8.91 -3.30 3.71
N ALA A 18 -8.59 -2.88 4.93
CA ALA A 18 -8.64 -1.47 5.33
C ALA A 18 -7.73 -0.59 4.45
N THR A 19 -6.49 -1.01 4.21
CA THR A 19 -5.55 -0.31 3.33
C THR A 19 -6.09 -0.18 1.89
N MET A 20 -6.64 -1.25 1.31
CA MET A 20 -7.18 -1.21 -0.06
C MET A 20 -8.46 -0.35 -0.19
N ILE A 21 -9.32 -0.36 0.83
CA ILE A 21 -10.50 0.52 0.89
C ILE A 21 -10.07 1.98 1.00
N SER A 22 -9.09 2.26 1.87
CA SER A 22 -8.50 3.60 2.01
C SER A 22 -7.87 4.08 0.70
N LEU A 23 -7.13 3.21 0.00
CA LEU A 23 -6.58 3.49 -1.32
C LEU A 23 -7.68 3.84 -2.31
N GLY A 24 -8.77 3.06 -2.36
CA GLY A 24 -9.90 3.33 -3.25
C GLY A 24 -10.48 4.73 -3.04
N GLY A 25 -10.73 5.10 -1.77
CA GLY A 25 -11.20 6.43 -1.41
C GLY A 25 -10.22 7.54 -1.79
N HIS A 26 -8.94 7.39 -1.43
CA HIS A 26 -7.92 8.39 -1.77
C HIS A 26 -7.72 8.55 -3.26
N LEU A 27 -7.66 7.46 -4.02
CA LEU A 27 -7.53 7.50 -5.48
C LEU A 27 -8.76 8.15 -6.11
N GLY A 28 -9.98 7.76 -5.69
CA GLY A 28 -11.22 8.34 -6.19
C GLY A 28 -11.30 9.85 -5.93
N THR A 29 -11.03 10.28 -4.70
CA THR A 29 -11.01 11.72 -4.35
C THR A 29 -9.90 12.46 -5.10
N TRP A 30 -8.69 11.90 -5.18
CA TRP A 30 -7.57 12.48 -5.90
C TRP A 30 -7.89 12.70 -7.37
N GLN A 31 -8.46 11.69 -8.04
CA GLN A 31 -8.85 11.77 -9.45
C GLN A 31 -10.01 12.75 -9.64
N GLY A 32 -11.03 12.73 -8.77
CA GLY A 32 -12.18 13.64 -8.87
C GLY A 32 -11.81 15.10 -8.71
N ILE A 33 -11.04 15.43 -7.68
CA ILE A 33 -10.53 16.79 -7.46
C ILE A 33 -9.59 17.19 -8.61
N GLY A 34 -8.65 16.31 -8.96
CA GLY A 34 -7.63 16.63 -9.95
C GLY A 34 -8.20 16.93 -11.34
N TRP A 35 -9.06 16.06 -11.86
CA TRP A 35 -9.63 16.24 -13.21
C TRP A 35 -10.60 17.42 -13.30
N THR A 36 -11.31 17.74 -12.22
CA THR A 36 -12.20 18.91 -12.19
C THR A 36 -11.42 20.23 -12.09
N ILE A 37 -10.32 20.27 -11.36
CA ILE A 37 -9.39 21.42 -11.37
C ILE A 37 -8.82 21.61 -12.78
N VAL A 38 -8.33 20.53 -13.39
CA VAL A 38 -7.84 20.54 -14.78
C VAL A 38 -8.91 21.00 -15.78
N GLY A 39 -10.18 20.71 -15.50
CA GLY A 39 -11.33 21.15 -16.28
C GLY A 39 -11.79 22.58 -15.97
N ASN A 40 -11.07 23.32 -15.11
CA ASN A 40 -11.43 24.67 -14.66
C ASN A 40 -12.85 24.74 -14.06
N SER A 41 -13.25 23.71 -13.33
CA SER A 41 -14.57 23.67 -12.66
C SER A 41 -14.60 24.57 -11.42
N GLU A 42 -15.81 25.03 -11.06
CA GLU A 42 -16.02 25.78 -9.82
C GLU A 42 -15.70 24.94 -8.57
N GLY A 43 -15.31 25.60 -7.47
CA GLY A 43 -14.90 24.92 -6.24
C GLY A 43 -15.95 23.97 -5.65
N SER A 44 -17.24 24.30 -5.78
CA SER A 44 -18.35 23.42 -5.38
C SER A 44 -18.35 22.11 -6.17
N THR A 45 -18.08 22.18 -7.48
CA THR A 45 -17.99 21.01 -8.37
C THR A 45 -16.74 20.19 -8.06
N VAL A 46 -15.62 20.85 -7.76
CA VAL A 46 -14.37 20.18 -7.37
C VAL A 46 -14.56 19.34 -6.10
N ILE A 47 -15.13 19.95 -5.05
CA ILE A 47 -15.40 19.27 -3.78
C ILE A 47 -16.42 18.14 -3.99
N GLY A 48 -17.57 18.43 -4.62
CA GLY A 48 -18.63 17.45 -4.84
C GLY A 48 -18.17 16.25 -5.67
N THR A 49 -17.39 16.47 -6.71
CA THR A 49 -16.83 15.38 -7.53
C THR A 49 -15.80 14.56 -6.75
N GLY A 50 -14.96 15.22 -5.94
CA GLY A 50 -14.01 14.56 -5.05
C GLY A 50 -14.68 13.64 -4.02
N GLU A 51 -15.81 14.08 -3.45
CA GLU A 51 -16.61 13.28 -2.53
C GLU A 51 -17.27 12.09 -3.23
N ILE A 52 -17.94 12.32 -4.36
CA ILE A 52 -18.63 11.28 -5.13
C ILE A 52 -17.65 10.20 -5.58
N LEU A 53 -16.52 10.59 -6.19
CA LEU A 53 -15.53 9.62 -6.65
C LEU A 53 -14.79 8.97 -5.48
N GLY A 54 -14.59 9.67 -4.36
CA GLY A 54 -14.07 9.06 -3.14
C GLY A 54 -14.98 7.94 -2.62
N LEU A 55 -16.29 8.19 -2.52
CA LEU A 55 -17.27 7.18 -2.12
C LEU A 55 -17.38 6.03 -3.13
N ALA A 56 -17.34 6.34 -4.43
CA ALA A 56 -17.31 5.32 -5.48
C ALA A 56 -16.06 4.43 -5.36
N GLY A 57 -14.90 5.03 -5.10
CA GLY A 57 -13.63 4.32 -4.89
C GLY A 57 -13.64 3.43 -3.64
N ILE A 58 -14.15 3.93 -2.51
CA ILE A 58 -14.38 3.13 -1.29
C ILE A 58 -15.25 1.92 -1.59
N THR A 59 -16.37 2.14 -2.29
CA THR A 59 -17.33 1.09 -2.62
C THR A 59 -16.72 0.06 -3.56
N ALA A 60 -16.04 0.49 -4.62
CA ALA A 60 -15.35 -0.39 -5.56
C ALA A 60 -14.29 -1.25 -4.86
N SER A 61 -13.46 -0.65 -4.00
CA SER A 61 -12.45 -1.38 -3.23
C SER A 61 -13.06 -2.32 -2.19
N ALA A 62 -14.17 -1.96 -1.56
CA ALA A 62 -14.88 -2.86 -0.63
C ALA A 62 -15.42 -4.10 -1.37
N LEU A 63 -15.98 -3.92 -2.56
CA LEU A 63 -16.44 -5.03 -3.41
C LEU A 63 -15.27 -5.89 -3.90
N LEU A 64 -14.16 -5.28 -4.28
CA LEU A 64 -12.96 -5.98 -4.74
C LEU A 64 -12.35 -6.84 -3.62
N THR A 65 -12.20 -6.27 -2.43
CA THR A 65 -11.61 -6.94 -1.26
C THR A 65 -12.52 -8.00 -0.63
N ASN A 66 -13.81 -8.04 -1.00
CA ASN A 66 -14.69 -9.17 -0.71
C ASN A 66 -14.42 -10.40 -1.58
N ARG A 67 -13.82 -10.21 -2.77
CA ARG A 67 -13.53 -11.29 -3.72
C ARG A 67 -12.08 -11.74 -3.71
N PHE A 68 -11.17 -10.86 -3.31
CA PHE A 68 -9.73 -11.12 -3.33
C PHE A 68 -9.11 -10.84 -1.96
N ASP A 69 -8.35 -11.81 -1.47
CA ASP A 69 -7.53 -11.65 -0.28
C ASP A 69 -6.15 -11.08 -0.66
N PHE A 70 -5.83 -9.94 -0.06
CA PHE A 70 -4.54 -9.30 -0.23
C PHE A 70 -3.67 -9.51 1.01
N SER A 71 -2.37 -9.76 0.83
CA SER A 71 -1.42 -9.67 1.94
C SER A 71 -1.26 -8.21 2.38
N THR A 72 -0.84 -7.98 3.62
CA THR A 72 -0.62 -6.61 4.14
C THR A 72 0.47 -5.88 3.36
N GLY A 73 1.52 -6.57 2.91
CA GLY A 73 2.54 -5.97 2.06
C GLY A 73 2.09 -5.72 0.62
N HIS A 74 1.22 -6.57 0.06
CA HIS A 74 0.62 -6.31 -1.25
C HIS A 74 -0.22 -5.03 -1.21
N ALA A 75 -1.09 -4.91 -0.21
CA ALA A 75 -1.92 -3.73 -0.02
C ALA A 75 -1.08 -2.47 0.22
N GLU A 76 -0.04 -2.55 1.06
CA GLU A 76 0.86 -1.42 1.31
C GLU A 76 1.65 -1.01 0.05
N LEU A 77 2.19 -1.96 -0.71
CA LEU A 77 2.93 -1.67 -1.95
C LEU A 77 2.02 -1.03 -3.00
N THR A 78 0.82 -1.57 -3.16
CA THR A 78 -0.19 -1.02 -4.08
C THR A 78 -0.60 0.39 -3.66
N SER A 79 -0.89 0.60 -2.37
CA SER A 79 -1.24 1.90 -1.82
C SER A 79 -0.13 2.93 -1.95
N SER A 80 1.13 2.52 -1.88
CA SER A 80 2.28 3.39 -2.06
C SER A 80 2.40 3.90 -3.51
N GLY A 81 1.76 3.22 -4.46
CA GLY A 81 1.74 3.63 -5.86
C GLY A 81 1.06 4.98 -6.07
N LEU A 82 0.03 5.32 -5.29
CA LEU A 82 -0.69 6.59 -5.40
C LEU A 82 0.23 7.81 -5.19
N PRO A 83 0.89 7.98 -4.02
CA PRO A 83 1.77 9.12 -3.79
C PRO A 83 3.03 9.09 -4.64
N TRP A 84 3.65 7.92 -4.87
CA TRP A 84 4.83 7.84 -5.74
C TRP A 84 4.51 8.13 -7.20
N GLY A 85 3.36 7.69 -7.68
CA GLY A 85 2.88 8.02 -9.02
C GLY A 85 2.62 9.51 -9.19
N ALA A 86 1.97 10.15 -8.21
CA ALA A 86 1.79 11.60 -8.22
C ALA A 86 3.14 12.32 -8.21
N TRP A 87 4.06 11.91 -7.33
CA TRP A 87 5.40 12.48 -7.24
C TRP A 87 6.19 12.35 -8.54
N PHE A 88 6.27 11.15 -9.14
CA PHE A 88 7.01 10.96 -10.38
C PHE A 88 6.31 11.58 -11.58
N GLY A 89 4.98 11.66 -11.58
CA GLY A 89 4.23 12.47 -12.54
C GLY A 89 4.59 13.96 -12.44
N MET A 90 4.71 14.51 -11.22
CA MET A 90 5.20 15.87 -11.00
C MET A 90 6.64 16.05 -11.49
N VAL A 91 7.55 15.15 -11.13
CA VAL A 91 8.96 15.17 -11.57
C VAL A 91 9.05 15.18 -13.10
N LEU A 92 8.35 14.26 -13.76
CA LEU A 92 8.37 14.17 -15.23
C LEU A 92 7.75 15.41 -15.87
N GLY A 93 6.66 15.95 -15.31
CA GLY A 93 6.05 17.19 -15.78
C GLY A 93 6.99 18.38 -15.63
N GLY A 94 7.67 18.50 -14.49
CA GLY A 94 8.66 19.54 -14.22
C GLY A 94 9.88 19.45 -15.14
N MET A 95 10.39 18.24 -15.38
CA MET A 95 11.47 17.99 -16.35
C MET A 95 11.04 18.33 -17.79
N ALA A 96 9.79 18.04 -18.14
CA ALA A 96 9.20 18.40 -19.43
C ALA A 96 8.80 19.90 -19.51
N LYS A 97 9.13 20.70 -18.48
CA LYS A 97 8.79 22.13 -18.38
C LYS A 97 7.29 22.42 -18.56
N MET A 98 6.45 21.46 -18.15
CA MET A 98 5.01 21.67 -18.06
C MET A 98 4.71 22.70 -16.98
N ASN A 99 3.59 23.41 -17.11
CA ASN A 99 3.15 24.42 -16.15
C ASN A 99 1.68 24.21 -15.78
N GLY A 100 1.30 24.71 -14.59
CA GLY A 100 -0.09 24.71 -14.10
C GLY A 100 -0.75 23.34 -14.22
N ASP A 101 -1.90 23.30 -14.89
CA ASP A 101 -2.75 22.11 -15.05
C ASP A 101 -2.03 20.94 -15.72
N ASN A 102 -1.02 21.18 -16.57
CA ASN A 102 -0.31 20.10 -17.24
C ASN A 102 0.58 19.31 -16.27
N ILE A 103 1.14 19.95 -15.24
CA ILE A 103 1.83 19.23 -14.15
C ILE A 103 0.81 18.38 -13.40
N LEU A 104 -0.35 18.94 -13.06
CA LEU A 104 -1.41 18.22 -12.35
C LEU A 104 -1.91 17.01 -13.16
N ARG A 105 -2.13 17.15 -14.47
CA ARG A 105 -2.44 16.03 -15.38
C ARG A 105 -1.39 14.94 -15.32
N SER A 106 -0.10 15.32 -15.35
CA SER A 106 1.00 14.37 -15.24
C SER A 106 0.99 13.63 -13.89
N MET A 107 0.69 14.33 -12.79
CA MET A 107 0.55 13.72 -11.46
C MET A 107 -0.62 12.72 -11.41
N LEU A 108 -1.78 13.08 -11.96
CA LEU A 108 -2.97 12.22 -11.99
C LEU A 108 -2.72 10.94 -12.78
N LEU A 109 -2.15 11.07 -13.99
CA LEU A 109 -1.78 9.93 -14.83
C LEU A 109 -0.69 9.09 -14.17
N GLY A 110 0.31 9.74 -13.56
CA GLY A 110 1.37 9.06 -12.83
C GLY A 110 0.84 8.21 -11.68
N SER A 111 -0.12 8.72 -10.91
CA SER A 111 -0.82 7.97 -9.86
C SER A 111 -1.49 6.72 -10.39
N ASP A 112 -2.23 6.80 -11.50
CA ASP A 112 -2.93 5.65 -12.08
C ASP A 112 -1.94 4.59 -12.58
N VAL A 113 -0.93 5.01 -13.34
CA VAL A 113 0.12 4.12 -13.87
C VAL A 113 0.84 3.42 -12.74
N MET A 114 1.19 4.15 -11.67
CA MET A 114 1.97 3.58 -10.58
C MET A 114 1.12 2.68 -9.67
N VAL A 115 -0.15 3.02 -9.37
CA VAL A 115 -1.06 2.12 -8.62
C VAL A 115 -1.26 0.80 -9.38
N LEU A 116 -1.50 0.87 -10.70
CA LEU A 116 -1.63 -0.33 -11.52
C LEU A 116 -0.31 -1.12 -11.56
N GLY A 117 0.81 -0.42 -11.77
CA GLY A 117 2.15 -1.02 -11.82
C GLY A 117 2.51 -1.73 -10.51
N THR A 118 2.28 -1.10 -9.36
CA THR A 118 2.55 -1.69 -8.06
C THR A 118 1.59 -2.81 -7.72
N ALA A 119 0.31 -2.74 -8.09
CA ALA A 119 -0.65 -3.84 -7.94
C ALA A 119 -0.20 -5.09 -8.72
N LEU A 120 0.28 -4.91 -9.95
CA LEU A 120 0.81 -6.00 -10.77
C LEU A 120 2.12 -6.56 -10.19
N ALA A 121 3.06 -5.68 -9.81
CA ALA A 121 4.33 -6.09 -9.21
C ALA A 121 4.13 -6.84 -7.88
N ALA A 122 3.15 -6.41 -7.07
CA ALA A 122 2.85 -7.00 -5.78
C ALA A 122 2.31 -8.44 -5.86
N LYS A 123 1.94 -8.94 -7.06
CA LYS A 123 1.63 -10.38 -7.26
C LYS A 123 2.88 -11.25 -7.18
N ASN A 124 4.01 -10.74 -7.65
CA ASN A 124 5.27 -11.49 -7.76
C ASN A 124 6.26 -11.14 -6.64
N VAL A 125 6.10 -9.97 -6.01
CA VAL A 125 7.02 -9.49 -4.98
C VAL A 125 6.35 -9.59 -3.61
N GLN A 126 6.68 -10.65 -2.88
CA GLN A 126 6.25 -10.81 -1.50
C GLN A 126 7.16 -10.01 -0.56
N MET A 127 6.60 -8.98 0.08
CA MET A 127 7.27 -8.17 1.09
C MET A 127 6.35 -8.00 2.30
N SER A 128 6.91 -7.77 3.48
CA SER A 128 6.11 -7.31 4.61
C SER A 128 5.72 -5.84 4.46
N LYS A 129 4.60 -5.43 5.08
CA LYS A 129 4.17 -4.03 5.21
C LYS A 129 5.30 -3.13 5.72
N THR A 130 6.01 -3.58 6.76
CA THR A 130 7.12 -2.83 7.36
C THR A 130 8.27 -2.63 6.37
N ARG A 131 8.61 -3.65 5.58
CA ARG A 131 9.66 -3.52 4.57
C ARG A 131 9.29 -2.49 3.50
N VAL A 132 8.05 -2.50 3.01
CA VAL A 132 7.56 -1.49 2.05
C VAL A 132 7.69 -0.08 2.63
N ARG A 133 7.30 0.12 3.89
CA ARG A 133 7.43 1.42 4.58
C ARG A 133 8.87 1.90 4.71
N LEU A 134 9.79 1.00 5.04
CA LEU A 134 11.22 1.34 5.11
C LEU A 134 11.77 1.75 3.73
N ILE A 135 11.34 1.08 2.66
CA ILE A 135 11.70 1.44 1.29
C ILE A 135 11.13 2.83 0.96
N ASN A 136 9.86 3.08 1.23
CA ASN A 136 9.23 4.39 1.00
C ASN A 136 9.93 5.51 1.77
N MET A 137 10.28 5.28 3.04
CA MET A 137 11.01 6.22 3.86
C MET A 137 12.39 6.54 3.27
N ALA A 138 13.14 5.52 2.82
CA ALA A 138 14.42 5.73 2.16
C ALA A 138 14.28 6.54 0.85
N GLY A 139 13.22 6.27 0.07
CA GLY A 139 12.88 7.08 -1.10
C GLY A 139 12.58 8.54 -0.78
N ALA A 140 11.74 8.79 0.24
CA ALA A 140 11.40 10.14 0.68
C ALA A 140 12.64 10.90 1.21
N LEU A 141 13.51 10.24 1.97
CA LEU A 141 14.80 10.80 2.39
C LEU A 141 15.71 11.12 1.19
N GLY A 142 15.68 10.28 0.16
CA GLY A 142 16.32 10.56 -1.12
C GLY A 142 15.80 11.85 -1.76
N ALA A 143 14.48 12.06 -1.81
CA ALA A 143 13.87 13.28 -2.32
C ALA A 143 14.32 14.52 -1.53
N VAL A 144 14.28 14.45 -0.20
CA VAL A 144 14.71 15.52 0.71
C VAL A 144 16.19 15.85 0.48
N PHE A 145 17.04 14.84 0.35
CA PHE A 145 18.44 15.04 0.03
C PHE A 145 18.63 15.73 -1.33
N GLY A 146 17.87 15.32 -2.35
CA GLY A 146 17.91 15.96 -3.67
C GLY A 146 17.51 17.44 -3.63
N PHE A 147 16.48 17.79 -2.87
CA PHE A 147 16.15 19.20 -2.62
C PHE A 147 17.26 19.94 -1.86
N GLY A 148 17.91 19.29 -0.90
CA GLY A 148 19.09 19.83 -0.22
C GLY A 148 20.24 20.12 -1.18
N VAL A 149 20.50 19.24 -2.14
CA VAL A 149 21.50 19.45 -3.21
C VAL A 149 21.12 20.66 -4.06
N ASN A 150 19.85 20.80 -4.47
CA ASN A 150 19.40 21.96 -5.23
C ASN A 150 19.66 23.28 -4.48
N LEU A 151 19.47 23.31 -3.16
CA LEU A 151 19.73 24.50 -2.33
C LEU A 151 21.23 24.79 -2.17
N LEU A 152 22.07 23.76 -1.99
CA LEU A 152 23.51 23.92 -1.80
C LEU A 152 24.24 24.40 -3.05
N PHE A 153 23.73 24.02 -4.23
CA PHE A 153 24.33 24.37 -5.51
C PHE A 153 23.54 25.43 -6.28
N GLU A 154 22.53 26.05 -5.64
CA GLU A 154 21.72 27.13 -6.21
C GLU A 154 21.21 26.79 -7.63
N VAL A 155 20.56 25.61 -7.76
CA VAL A 155 20.08 25.14 -9.06
C VAL A 155 18.86 25.95 -9.50
N ASP A 156 19.07 26.88 -10.42
CA ASP A 156 18.03 27.79 -10.93
C ASP A 156 17.08 27.16 -11.96
N ASP A 157 17.54 26.17 -12.73
CA ASP A 157 16.69 25.50 -13.72
C ASP A 157 15.74 24.52 -13.03
N ALA A 158 14.44 24.83 -13.06
CA ALA A 158 13.40 24.00 -12.44
C ALA A 158 13.41 22.55 -12.95
N SER A 159 13.67 22.34 -14.24
CA SER A 159 13.76 21.00 -14.82
C SER A 159 14.92 20.20 -14.21
N ALA A 160 16.10 20.80 -14.07
CA ALA A 160 17.25 20.22 -13.38
C ALA A 160 16.93 19.94 -11.91
N ALA A 161 16.28 20.88 -11.21
CA ALA A 161 15.89 20.71 -9.82
C ALA A 161 14.94 19.51 -9.62
N PHE A 162 13.94 19.34 -10.48
CA PHE A 162 13.05 18.18 -10.47
C PHE A 162 13.78 16.88 -10.83
N ALA A 163 14.69 16.92 -11.82
CA ALA A 163 15.49 15.76 -12.20
C ALA A 163 16.37 15.28 -11.03
N ILE A 164 17.03 16.19 -10.32
CA ILE A 164 17.84 15.89 -9.14
C ILE A 164 16.97 15.29 -8.04
N ALA A 165 15.87 15.95 -7.65
CA ALA A 165 14.98 15.45 -6.61
C ALA A 165 14.38 14.06 -6.96
N GLY A 166 13.98 13.86 -8.22
CA GLY A 166 13.47 12.60 -8.74
C GLY A 166 14.53 11.48 -8.72
N ALA A 167 15.73 11.77 -9.23
CA ALA A 167 16.83 10.82 -9.26
C ALA A 167 17.28 10.43 -7.85
N SER A 168 17.38 11.39 -6.93
CA SER A 168 17.71 11.11 -5.52
C SER A 168 16.61 10.29 -4.84
N SER A 169 15.33 10.51 -5.17
CA SER A 169 14.23 9.66 -4.69
C SER A 169 14.38 8.21 -5.15
N ILE A 170 14.69 7.99 -6.44
CA ILE A 170 14.93 6.66 -7.01
C ILE A 170 16.14 6.00 -6.34
N ALA A 171 17.24 6.74 -6.15
CA ALA A 171 18.41 6.23 -5.44
C ALA A 171 18.05 5.79 -4.01
N GLY A 172 17.28 6.61 -3.28
CA GLY A 172 16.78 6.28 -1.95
C GLY A 172 15.93 5.01 -1.93
N LEU A 173 15.01 4.84 -2.89
CA LEU A 173 14.19 3.62 -3.04
C LEU A 173 15.05 2.38 -3.30
N ILE A 174 16.03 2.48 -4.20
CA ILE A 174 16.95 1.38 -4.54
C ILE A 174 17.81 0.99 -3.33
N ILE A 175 18.39 1.98 -2.65
CA ILE A 175 19.19 1.77 -1.44
C ILE A 175 18.32 1.13 -0.35
N GLY A 176 17.12 1.66 -0.09
CA GLY A 176 16.18 1.10 0.87
C GLY A 176 15.80 -0.34 0.54
N ARG A 177 15.53 -0.66 -0.73
CA ARG A 177 15.23 -2.03 -1.19
C ARG A 177 16.41 -2.98 -0.93
N ASN A 178 17.63 -2.56 -1.24
CA ASN A 178 18.83 -3.38 -1.10
C ASN A 178 19.20 -3.59 0.37
N MET A 179 19.16 -2.55 1.19
CA MET A 179 19.44 -2.63 2.63
C MET A 179 18.40 -3.48 3.37
N THR A 180 17.15 -3.48 2.90
CA THR A 180 16.07 -4.28 3.50
C THR A 180 15.88 -5.66 2.85
N ARG A 181 16.78 -6.10 1.94
CA ARG A 181 16.59 -7.35 1.17
C ARG A 181 16.37 -8.60 2.03
N ASN A 182 16.97 -8.61 3.22
CA ASN A 182 16.90 -9.72 4.18
C ASN A 182 15.90 -9.46 5.31
N PHE A 183 15.19 -8.33 5.32
CA PHE A 183 14.34 -7.90 6.43
C PHE A 183 13.19 -8.88 6.72
N ASP A 184 12.74 -9.58 5.68
CA ASP A 184 11.64 -10.55 5.73
C ASP A 184 12.13 -12.00 5.87
N LYS A 185 13.45 -12.25 5.86
CA LYS A 185 13.98 -13.62 6.01
C LYS A 185 13.64 -14.14 7.41
N GLY A 186 13.06 -15.34 7.47
CA GLY A 186 12.66 -15.98 8.72
C GLY A 186 11.38 -15.42 9.35
N LYS A 187 10.72 -14.44 8.73
CA LYS A 187 9.36 -14.01 9.10
C LYS A 187 8.40 -14.76 8.16
N GLU A 188 7.39 -15.44 8.70
CA GLU A 188 6.30 -15.97 7.86
C GLU A 188 5.56 -14.77 7.23
N VAL A 189 5.90 -14.44 5.98
CA VAL A 189 5.19 -13.42 5.19
C VAL A 189 3.97 -14.04 4.47
N THR A 190 3.72 -15.34 4.71
CA THR A 190 2.70 -16.12 4.05
C THR A 190 1.42 -16.14 4.89
N LEU A 191 0.40 -15.44 4.41
CA LEU A 191 -1.04 -15.63 4.69
C LEU A 191 -1.40 -15.97 6.14
N LEU A 192 -2.07 -15.04 6.81
CA LEU A 192 -3.12 -15.36 7.79
C LEU A 192 -4.21 -16.23 7.09
N LYS A 193 -3.89 -17.48 6.76
CA LYS A 193 -4.88 -18.55 6.66
C LYS A 193 -5.38 -18.74 8.08
N LEU A 194 -6.40 -17.98 8.43
CA LEU A 194 -7.29 -18.28 9.55
C LEU A 194 -7.53 -19.80 9.55
N LYS A 195 -7.01 -20.49 10.56
CA LYS A 195 -7.43 -21.86 10.85
C LYS A 195 -8.93 -21.84 11.12
N LYS A 196 -9.73 -22.16 10.11
CA LYS A 196 -10.99 -22.86 10.35
C LYS A 196 -10.60 -24.26 10.81
N ASN A 197 -10.90 -24.62 12.06
CA ASN A 197 -10.84 -26.02 12.47
C ASN A 197 -11.90 -26.78 11.67
N PHE A 198 -11.46 -27.56 10.70
CA PHE A 198 -12.31 -28.52 9.99
C PHE A 198 -12.32 -29.82 10.79
N ALA A 199 -13.40 -30.09 11.51
CA ALA A 199 -13.66 -31.41 12.06
C ALA A 199 -14.45 -32.23 11.03
N TYR A 200 -13.81 -33.22 10.40
CA TYR A 200 -14.48 -34.19 9.53
C TYR A 200 -14.68 -35.49 10.30
N LYS A 201 -15.94 -35.92 10.47
CA LYS A 201 -16.31 -37.19 11.11
C LYS A 201 -16.63 -38.21 10.01
N ASN A 202 -15.78 -39.21 9.80
CA ASN A 202 -16.12 -40.33 8.92
C ASN A 202 -17.17 -41.22 9.61
N GLY A 203 -18.26 -41.51 8.90
CA GLY A 203 -19.47 -42.14 9.42
C GLY A 203 -19.39 -43.66 9.64
N ASN A 204 -18.30 -44.35 9.29
CA ASN A 204 -18.18 -45.79 9.49
C ASN A 204 -16.74 -46.20 9.88
N GLY A 205 -16.56 -46.64 11.12
CA GLY A 205 -15.40 -47.45 11.55
C GLY A 205 -14.09 -46.72 11.83
N GLY A 206 -13.94 -46.18 13.05
CA GLY A 206 -12.75 -46.49 13.86
C GLY A 206 -11.53 -45.55 13.91
N LYS A 207 -11.45 -44.42 13.20
CA LYS A 207 -10.37 -43.42 13.42
C LYS A 207 -10.87 -41.98 13.42
N ARG A 208 -10.62 -41.24 14.51
CA ARG A 208 -10.92 -39.81 14.64
C ARG A 208 -9.67 -39.02 14.26
N PHE A 209 -9.68 -38.32 13.13
CA PHE A 209 -8.66 -37.31 12.85
C PHE A 209 -9.06 -36.01 13.51
N MET A 210 -8.26 -35.53 14.47
CA MET A 210 -8.48 -34.22 15.10
C MET A 210 -7.44 -33.24 14.58
N ILE A 211 -7.91 -32.15 13.97
CA ILE A 211 -7.06 -31.01 13.57
C ILE A 211 -7.29 -29.91 14.60
N SER A 212 -6.37 -29.78 15.55
CA SER A 212 -6.47 -28.82 16.64
C SER A 212 -5.61 -27.58 16.37
N PRO A 213 -6.13 -26.36 16.60
CA PRO A 213 -5.33 -25.17 16.51
C PRO A 213 -4.48 -25.07 17.78
N LYS A 214 -3.19 -25.41 17.70
CA LYS A 214 -2.30 -25.16 18.83
C LYS A 214 -1.90 -23.69 18.88
N LEU A 215 -1.97 -23.09 20.07
CA LEU A 215 -1.27 -21.85 20.40
C LEU A 215 0.03 -22.25 21.12
N SER A 216 1.17 -21.81 20.61
CA SER A 216 2.50 -22.00 21.21
C SER A 216 3.13 -20.64 21.50
N LEU A 217 4.14 -20.58 22.36
CA LEU A 217 4.90 -19.35 22.62
C LEU A 217 6.23 -19.44 21.87
N LEU A 218 6.44 -18.60 20.86
CA LEU A 218 7.70 -18.47 20.13
C LEU A 218 8.58 -17.40 20.77
N GLN A 219 9.88 -17.64 20.85
CA GLN A 219 10.82 -16.68 21.42
C GLN A 219 11.00 -15.47 20.49
N TYR A 220 11.00 -14.27 21.07
CA TYR A 220 11.09 -13.01 20.33
C TYR A 220 12.47 -12.91 19.67
N PRO A 221 12.57 -12.61 18.36
CA PRO A 221 13.83 -12.70 17.63
C PRO A 221 14.86 -11.61 18.01
N VAL A 222 14.50 -10.64 18.85
CA VAL A 222 15.37 -9.50 19.24
C VAL A 222 15.61 -9.44 20.76
N GLU A 223 14.67 -9.93 21.58
CA GLU A 223 14.79 -9.95 23.04
C GLU A 223 14.78 -11.41 23.54
N ARG A 224 15.92 -11.90 24.05
CA ARG A 224 16.14 -13.32 24.42
C ARG A 224 15.15 -13.85 25.48
N ASN A 225 14.51 -12.98 26.26
CA ASN A 225 13.60 -13.35 27.35
C ASN A 225 12.13 -13.01 27.11
N ARG A 226 11.76 -12.63 25.88
CA ARG A 226 10.37 -12.31 25.54
C ARG A 226 9.80 -13.42 24.65
N TYR A 227 8.54 -13.77 24.86
CA TYR A 227 7.84 -14.78 24.07
C TYR A 227 6.57 -14.19 23.44
N ILE A 228 6.27 -14.62 22.21
CA ILE A 228 5.10 -14.21 21.41
C ILE A 228 4.18 -15.43 21.25
N PRO A 229 2.87 -15.30 21.47
CA PRO A 229 1.95 -16.36 21.10
C PRO A 229 1.90 -16.53 19.57
N ALA A 230 2.13 -17.76 19.11
CA ALA A 230 2.05 -18.23 17.74
C ALA A 230 0.96 -19.31 17.65
N ALA A 231 0.35 -19.49 16.47
CA ALA A 231 -0.71 -20.47 16.30
C ALA A 231 -0.39 -21.47 15.15
N GLY A 232 -0.17 -22.75 15.46
CA GLY A 232 0.17 -23.83 14.50
C GLY A 232 -0.80 -25.03 14.50
N LEU A 233 -0.99 -25.72 13.38
CA LEU A 233 -1.94 -26.85 13.27
C LEU A 233 -1.29 -28.13 13.82
N GLN A 234 -1.96 -28.82 14.76
CA GLN A 234 -1.54 -30.14 15.23
C GLN A 234 -2.45 -31.21 14.62
N PHE A 235 -1.84 -32.27 14.09
CA PHE A 235 -2.51 -33.45 13.56
C PHE A 235 -2.40 -34.57 14.59
N ASP A 236 -3.53 -34.99 15.16
CA ASP A 236 -3.59 -36.16 16.04
C ASP A 236 -4.16 -37.35 15.25
N PHE A 237 -3.40 -38.45 15.19
CA PHE A 237 -3.70 -39.69 14.46
C PHE A 237 -4.34 -40.74 15.36
#